data_AF-B1NQD9-F1
#
_entry.id   AF-B1NQD9-F1
#
_cell.length_a   1.000
_cell.length_b   1.000
_cell.length_c   1.000
_cell.angle_alpha   90.00
_cell.angle_beta   90.00
_cell.angle_gamma   90.00
#
_symmetry.space_group_name_H-M   'P 1'
#
loop_
_entity.id
_entity.type
_entity.pdbx_description
1 polymer ?
#
loop_
_entity_poly.entity_id
_entity_poly.type
_entity_poly.pdbx_seq_one_letter_code
_entity_poly.pdbx_strand_id
1 'polypeptide(L)'
;SVVLSKYVESGKIGSIGLSECSAATLERASKVGKVAAVEIEVSFWSYEEETRKVIAKAAEIGAVVAAYSPLGQGVLAGSLNPTQLHKDDYRNHFPRFQEEAFKNNMKLVDALKIIAEKKNITPAQLCLAWVSSLAPHVVPIPSSTRAAR
;
A
#
# COMPACT_ATOMS: atom_id res chain seq x y z
N SER A 1 -20.54 -12.75 1.91
CA SER A 1 -19.53 -13.41 1.06
C SER A 1 -19.83 -14.87 0.73
N VAL A 2 -21.04 -15.40 0.97
CA VAL A 2 -21.40 -16.81 0.64
C VAL A 2 -21.36 -17.10 -0.86
N VAL A 3 -21.61 -16.09 -1.71
CA VAL A 3 -21.58 -16.24 -3.18
C VAL A 3 -20.16 -16.55 -3.70
N LEU A 4 -19.14 -15.87 -3.18
CA LEU A 4 -17.76 -16.07 -3.63
C LEU A 4 -17.23 -17.44 -3.23
N SER A 5 -17.61 -17.96 -2.05
CA SER A 5 -17.25 -19.32 -1.63
C SER A 5 -17.77 -20.37 -2.62
N LYS A 6 -19.00 -20.22 -3.15
CA LYS A 6 -19.54 -21.12 -4.19
C LYS A 6 -18.74 -21.09 -5.49
N TYR A 7 -18.11 -19.96 -5.83
CA TYR A 7 -17.23 -19.86 -7.00
C TYR A 7 -15.86 -20.50 -6.77
N VAL A 8 -15.37 -20.49 -5.53
CA VAL A 8 -14.19 -21.28 -5.15
C VAL A 8 -14.51 -22.77 -5.22
N GLU A 9 -15.62 -23.21 -4.62
CA GLU A 9 -16.07 -24.60 -4.60
C GLU A 9 -16.32 -25.17 -6.01
N SER A 10 -16.91 -24.37 -6.90
CA SER A 10 -17.11 -24.75 -8.30
C SER A 10 -15.85 -24.62 -9.17
N GLY A 11 -14.71 -24.21 -8.62
CA GLY A 11 -13.44 -24.09 -9.32
C GLY A 11 -13.36 -22.91 -10.30
N LYS A 12 -14.32 -21.99 -10.30
CA LYS A 12 -14.34 -20.81 -11.18
C LYS A 12 -13.29 -19.77 -10.80
N ILE A 13 -12.94 -19.71 -9.52
CA ILE A 13 -11.85 -18.88 -8.99
C ILE A 13 -11.03 -19.70 -8.00
N GLY A 14 -9.74 -19.40 -7.86
CA GLY A 14 -8.86 -20.11 -6.93
C GLY A 14 -9.02 -19.67 -5.47
N SER A 15 -9.36 -18.41 -5.22
CA SER A 15 -9.43 -17.84 -3.87
C SER A 15 -10.18 -16.51 -3.82
N ILE A 16 -10.46 -16.05 -2.60
CA ILE A 16 -11.08 -14.75 -2.32
C ILE A 16 -10.00 -13.73 -1.93
N GLY A 17 -10.06 -12.53 -2.49
CA GLY A 17 -9.32 -11.35 -2.04
C GLY A 17 -10.27 -10.29 -1.50
N LEU A 18 -9.79 -9.48 -0.55
CA LEU A 18 -10.47 -8.29 -0.07
C LEU A 18 -9.63 -7.05 -0.35
N SER A 19 -10.26 -5.88 -0.39
CA SER A 19 -9.57 -4.61 -0.55
C SER A 19 -10.15 -3.60 0.44
N GLU A 20 -9.30 -2.73 0.99
CA GLU A 20 -9.70 -1.57 1.82
C GLU A 20 -10.63 -1.94 2.99
N CYS A 21 -10.38 -3.09 3.62
CA CYS A 21 -11.23 -3.61 4.68
C CYS A 21 -10.53 -3.56 6.04
N SER A 22 -11.31 -3.34 7.11
CA SER A 22 -10.80 -3.39 8.48
C SER A 22 -10.43 -4.82 8.91
N ALA A 23 -9.58 -4.94 9.93
CA ALA A 23 -9.23 -6.23 10.54
C ALA A 23 -10.48 -7.03 10.99
N ALA A 24 -11.50 -6.35 11.52
CA ALA A 24 -12.76 -6.98 11.89
C ALA A 24 -13.53 -7.54 10.67
N THR A 25 -13.46 -6.87 9.53
CA THR A 25 -14.07 -7.36 8.28
C THR A 25 -13.28 -8.55 7.74
N LEU A 26 -11.95 -8.48 7.78
CA LEU A 26 -11.07 -9.57 7.37
C LEU A 26 -11.32 -10.85 8.20
N GLU A 27 -11.49 -10.71 9.52
CA GLU A 27 -11.83 -11.84 10.40
C GLU A 27 -13.22 -12.44 10.09
N ARG A 28 -14.22 -11.60 9.85
CA ARG A 28 -15.55 -12.14 9.48
C ARG A 28 -15.51 -12.88 8.15
N ALA A 29 -14.72 -12.40 7.19
CA ALA A 29 -14.58 -13.03 5.90
C ALA A 29 -13.86 -14.38 5.98
N SER A 30 -12.82 -14.50 6.81
CA SER A 30 -12.09 -15.77 6.99
C SER A 30 -12.97 -16.89 7.57
N LYS A 31 -14.04 -16.55 8.31
CA LYS A 31 -15.04 -17.50 8.81
C LYS A 31 -15.98 -18.04 7.70
N VAL A 32 -16.05 -17.38 6.53
CA VAL A 32 -16.92 -17.77 5.42
C VAL A 32 -16.17 -18.53 4.32
N GLY A 33 -14.87 -18.30 4.19
CA GLY A 33 -14.04 -18.98 3.20
C GLY A 33 -12.59 -18.53 3.29
N LYS A 34 -11.70 -19.23 2.58
CA LYS A 34 -10.28 -18.88 2.53
C LYS A 34 -10.08 -17.53 1.84
N VAL A 35 -9.65 -16.54 2.62
CA VAL A 35 -9.15 -15.26 2.11
C VAL A 35 -7.66 -15.42 1.85
N ALA A 36 -7.25 -15.29 0.59
CA ALA A 36 -5.85 -15.46 0.20
C ALA A 36 -5.06 -14.14 0.27
N ALA A 37 -5.72 -13.01 0.05
CA ALA A 37 -5.07 -11.70 0.08
C ALA A 37 -6.00 -10.59 0.58
N VAL A 38 -5.40 -9.57 1.17
CA VAL A 38 -6.02 -8.27 1.44
C VAL A 38 -5.17 -7.16 0.82
N GLU A 39 -5.79 -6.28 0.04
CA GLU A 39 -5.14 -5.13 -0.56
C GLU A 39 -5.46 -3.86 0.25
N ILE A 40 -4.42 -3.17 0.74
CA ILE A 40 -4.53 -1.93 1.55
C ILE A 40 -3.39 -0.96 1.23
N GLU A 41 -3.59 0.34 1.48
CA GLU A 41 -2.52 1.34 1.35
C GLU A 41 -1.46 1.09 2.43
N VAL A 42 -0.20 0.87 2.03
CA VAL A 42 0.92 0.78 2.99
C VAL A 42 2.10 1.55 2.46
N SER A 43 2.49 2.60 3.19
CA SER A 43 3.66 3.42 2.87
C SER A 43 4.14 4.15 4.12
N PHE A 44 5.19 4.97 4.01
CA PHE A 44 5.59 5.87 5.10
C PHE A 44 4.50 6.89 5.48
N TRP A 45 3.49 7.10 4.64
CA TRP A 45 2.32 7.93 4.98
C TRP A 45 1.17 7.14 5.58
N SER A 46 1.00 5.88 5.17
CA SER A 46 -0.16 5.06 5.53
C SER A 46 0.34 3.84 6.28
N TYR A 47 0.50 3.99 7.60
CA TYR A 47 0.93 2.95 8.52
C TYR A 47 0.43 3.21 9.96
N GLU A 48 -0.79 3.73 10.04
CA GLU A 48 -1.50 3.97 11.30
C GLU A 48 -1.88 2.64 11.98
N GLU A 49 -2.50 2.75 13.15
CA GLU A 49 -2.89 1.60 13.98
C GLU A 49 -3.82 0.64 13.22
N GLU A 50 -4.78 1.17 12.46
CA GLU A 50 -5.72 0.40 11.65
C GLU A 50 -5.00 -0.45 10.59
N THR A 51 -4.04 0.14 9.89
CA THR A 51 -3.20 -0.55 8.89
C THR A 51 -2.41 -1.69 9.54
N ARG A 52 -1.84 -1.44 10.72
CA ARG A 52 -1.11 -2.48 11.49
C ARG A 52 -2.04 -3.60 11.97
N LYS A 53 -3.26 -3.28 12.41
CA LYS A 53 -4.27 -4.28 12.79
C LYS A 53 -4.62 -5.18 11.61
N VAL A 54 -4.76 -4.62 10.39
CA VAL A 54 -5.02 -5.41 9.18
C VAL A 54 -3.83 -6.31 8.86
N ILE A 55 -2.60 -5.81 8.91
CA ILE A 55 -1.39 -6.61 8.68
C ILE A 55 -1.29 -7.77 9.68
N ALA A 56 -1.53 -7.51 10.96
CA ALA A 56 -1.50 -8.54 12.00
C ALA A 56 -2.59 -9.60 11.76
N LYS A 57 -3.83 -9.17 11.48
CA LYS A 57 -4.93 -10.09 11.20
C LYS A 57 -4.69 -10.92 9.94
N ALA A 58 -4.09 -10.34 8.89
CA ALA A 58 -3.70 -11.08 7.69
C ALA A 58 -2.73 -12.21 8.01
N ALA A 59 -1.77 -11.98 8.92
CA ALA A 59 -0.85 -13.03 9.39
C ALA A 59 -1.61 -14.18 10.07
N GLU A 60 -2.52 -13.85 10.99
CA GLU A 60 -3.30 -14.84 11.75
C GLU A 60 -4.12 -15.77 10.86
N ILE A 61 -4.67 -15.25 9.76
CA ILE A 61 -5.52 -16.03 8.84
C ILE A 61 -4.75 -16.62 7.65
N GLY A 62 -3.43 -16.38 7.56
CA GLY A 62 -2.59 -16.85 6.46
C GLY A 62 -2.85 -16.14 5.12
N ALA A 63 -3.28 -14.87 5.15
CA ALA A 63 -3.49 -14.04 3.97
C ALA A 63 -2.25 -13.17 3.67
N VAL A 64 -2.00 -12.92 2.38
CA VAL A 64 -0.98 -11.96 1.92
C VAL A 64 -1.54 -10.53 1.99
N VAL A 65 -0.73 -9.58 2.42
CA VAL A 65 -1.04 -8.15 2.30
C VAL A 65 -0.44 -7.64 0.99
N ALA A 66 -1.29 -7.32 0.03
CA ALA A 66 -0.91 -6.60 -1.19
C ALA A 66 -0.88 -5.09 -0.88
N ALA A 67 0.31 -4.57 -0.61
CA ALA A 67 0.51 -3.19 -0.18
C ALA A 67 0.55 -2.23 -1.39
N TYR A 68 -0.55 -1.54 -1.68
CA TYR A 68 -0.61 -0.56 -2.76
C TYR A 68 -0.13 0.83 -2.34
N SER A 69 0.16 1.64 -3.35
CA SER A 69 0.77 2.98 -3.22
C SER A 69 2.01 3.02 -2.30
N PRO A 70 2.95 2.04 -2.37
CA PRO A 70 4.10 2.02 -1.47
C PRO A 70 5.05 3.21 -1.65
N LEU A 71 4.93 3.93 -2.78
CA LEU A 71 5.72 5.12 -3.12
C LEU A 71 4.96 6.43 -2.87
N GLY A 72 3.81 6.42 -2.19
CA GLY A 72 3.00 7.62 -1.95
C GLY A 72 2.64 8.33 -3.25
N GLN A 73 2.17 7.57 -4.25
CA GLN A 73 1.85 8.06 -5.59
C GLN A 73 3.02 8.78 -6.31
N GLY A 74 4.26 8.42 -5.97
CA GLY A 74 5.50 8.95 -6.59
C GLY A 74 6.15 10.08 -5.80
N VAL A 75 5.50 10.61 -4.76
CA VAL A 75 6.06 11.70 -3.95
C VAL A 75 7.13 11.19 -2.98
N LEU A 76 6.89 10.07 -2.29
CA LEU A 76 7.89 9.50 -1.36
C LEU A 76 9.16 9.04 -2.09
N ALA A 77 9.02 8.67 -3.37
CA ALA A 77 10.13 8.34 -4.24
C ALA A 77 10.91 9.58 -4.75
N GLY A 78 10.44 10.80 -4.45
CA GLY A 78 11.04 12.06 -4.92
C GLY A 78 10.80 12.38 -6.40
N SER A 79 10.00 11.58 -7.10
CA SER A 79 9.74 11.70 -8.55
C SER A 79 8.59 12.64 -8.92
N LEU A 80 7.80 13.07 -7.94
CA LEU A 80 6.64 13.92 -8.15
C LEU A 80 6.75 15.18 -7.29
N ASN A 81 6.60 16.34 -7.94
CA ASN A 81 6.32 17.60 -7.25
C ASN A 81 4.82 17.94 -7.42
N PRO A 82 3.99 17.81 -6.37
CA PRO A 82 2.58 18.19 -6.37
C PRO A 82 2.28 19.60 -6.88
N THR A 83 3.19 20.57 -6.73
CA THR A 83 2.98 21.94 -7.25
C THR A 83 3.04 22.02 -8.78
N GLN A 84 3.48 20.95 -9.44
CA GLN A 84 3.59 20.83 -10.89
C GLN A 84 2.54 19.89 -11.49
N LEU A 85 1.56 19.47 -10.69
CA LEU A 85 0.45 18.66 -11.19
C LEU A 85 -0.35 19.46 -12.22
N HIS A 86 -0.79 18.76 -13.27
CA HIS A 86 -1.74 19.33 -14.21
C HIS A 86 -3.03 19.70 -13.46
N LYS A 87 -3.71 20.78 -13.87
CA LYS A 87 -4.95 21.24 -13.21
C LYS A 87 -6.03 20.14 -13.09
N ASP A 88 -6.12 19.27 -14.09
CA ASP A 88 -7.11 18.20 -14.17
C ASP A 88 -6.64 16.89 -13.50
N ASP A 89 -5.47 16.92 -12.84
CA ASP A 89 -4.97 15.77 -12.09
C ASP A 89 -5.81 15.55 -10.83
N TYR A 90 -6.38 14.36 -10.68
CA TYR A 90 -7.25 14.02 -9.55
C TYR A 90 -6.54 14.20 -8.20
N ARG A 91 -5.21 14.08 -8.17
CA ARG A 91 -4.38 14.27 -6.97
C ARG A 91 -4.50 15.67 -6.39
N ASN A 92 -4.88 16.68 -7.18
CA ASN A 92 -5.17 18.03 -6.68
C ASN A 92 -6.29 18.07 -5.63
N HIS A 93 -7.11 17.01 -5.50
CA HIS A 93 -8.16 16.92 -4.48
C HIS A 93 -7.70 16.25 -3.20
N PHE A 94 -6.47 15.71 -3.14
CA PHE A 94 -5.99 15.02 -1.95
C PHE A 94 -5.52 16.02 -0.89
N PRO A 95 -5.99 15.90 0.36
CA PRO A 95 -5.58 16.79 1.45
C PRO A 95 -4.06 16.84 1.65
N ARG A 96 -3.38 15.69 1.46
CA ARG A 96 -1.92 15.56 1.59
C ARG A 96 -1.12 16.30 0.52
N PHE A 97 -1.76 16.78 -0.55
CA PHE A 97 -1.15 17.54 -1.64
C PHE A 97 -1.56 19.02 -1.65
N GLN A 98 -2.38 19.45 -0.67
CA GLN A 98 -2.65 20.88 -0.45
C GLN A 98 -1.43 21.57 0.16
N GLU A 99 -1.28 22.87 -0.10
CA GLU A 99 -0.04 23.61 0.10
C GLU A 99 0.63 23.41 1.47
N GLU A 100 -0.12 23.59 2.57
CA GLU A 100 0.43 23.48 3.92
C GLU A 100 0.75 22.04 4.34
N ALA A 101 -0.10 21.09 3.96
CA ALA A 101 0.17 19.66 4.20
C ALA A 101 1.39 19.21 3.39
N PHE A 102 1.53 19.71 2.16
CA PHE A 102 2.63 19.39 1.27
C PHE A 102 3.98 19.87 1.83
N LYS A 103 4.07 21.12 2.28
CA LYS A 103 5.30 21.66 2.90
C LYS A 103 5.79 20.77 4.05
N ASN A 104 4.87 20.27 4.87
CA ASN A 104 5.21 19.34 5.95
C ASN A 104 5.58 17.94 5.43
N ASN A 105 4.86 17.42 4.45
CA ASN A 105 5.13 16.12 3.83
C ASN A 105 6.50 16.07 3.14
N MET A 106 6.98 17.19 2.60
CA MET A 106 8.32 17.26 1.98
C MET A 106 9.46 17.05 2.97
N LYS A 107 9.29 17.41 4.25
CA LYS A 107 10.30 17.12 5.29
C LYS A 107 10.57 15.62 5.40
N LEU A 108 9.52 14.80 5.29
CA LEU A 108 9.66 13.34 5.28
C LEU A 108 10.37 12.86 4.01
N VAL A 109 10.00 13.39 2.84
CA VAL A 109 10.65 13.06 1.57
C VAL A 109 12.15 13.36 1.63
N ASP A 110 12.55 14.51 2.16
CA ASP A 110 13.95 14.90 2.27
C ASP A 110 14.71 14.04 3.29
N ALA A 111 14.09 13.67 4.41
CA ALA A 111 14.67 12.70 5.35
C ALA A 111 14.90 11.33 4.70
N LEU A 112 13.96 10.86 3.88
CA LEU A 112 14.10 9.59 3.15
C LEU A 112 15.23 9.66 2.12
N LYS A 113 15.40 10.78 1.41
CA LYS A 113 16.53 10.98 0.48
C LYS A 113 17.87 10.84 1.19
N ILE A 114 18.04 11.50 2.33
CA ILE A 114 19.29 11.43 3.12
C ILE A 114 19.61 9.98 3.53
N ILE A 115 18.60 9.20 3.93
CA ILE A 115 18.78 7.79 4.30
C ILE A 115 19.15 6.94 3.07
N ALA A 116 18.49 7.19 1.94
CA ALA A 116 18.73 6.48 0.69
C ALA A 116 20.15 6.73 0.16
N GLU A 117 20.60 7.99 0.19
CA GLU A 117 21.97 8.41 -0.17
C GLU A 117 23.03 7.70 0.69
N LYS A 118 22.85 7.68 2.02
CA LYS A 118 23.76 6.98 2.94
C LYS A 118 23.87 5.47 2.65
N LYS A 119 22.84 4.90 2.02
CA LYS A 119 22.78 3.47 1.66
C LYS A 119 23.12 3.21 0.19
N ASN A 120 23.45 4.25 -0.59
CA ASN A 120 23.67 4.16 -2.03
C ASN A 120 22.51 3.50 -2.79
N ILE A 121 21.27 3.84 -2.42
CA ILE A 121 20.04 3.39 -3.08
C ILE A 121 19.14 4.58 -3.42
N THR A 122 18.17 4.36 -4.31
CA THR A 122 17.12 5.36 -4.61
C THR A 122 16.09 5.45 -3.47
N PRO A 123 15.41 6.59 -3.30
CA PRO A 123 14.28 6.70 -2.37
C PRO A 123 13.18 5.68 -2.65
N ALA A 124 12.93 5.36 -3.93
CA ALA A 124 11.98 4.32 -4.32
C ALA A 124 12.39 2.93 -3.77
N GLN A 125 13.66 2.55 -3.91
CA GLN A 125 14.17 1.29 -3.33
C GLN A 125 14.05 1.29 -1.81
N LEU A 126 14.33 2.41 -1.14
CA LEU A 126 14.15 2.53 0.31
C LEU A 126 12.70 2.31 0.72
N CYS A 127 11.73 2.95 0.05
CA CYS A 127 10.30 2.77 0.34
C CYS A 127 9.86 1.32 0.16
N LEU A 128 10.25 0.67 -0.95
CA LEU A 128 9.88 -0.72 -1.21
C LEU A 128 10.52 -1.68 -0.21
N ALA A 129 11.80 -1.46 0.13
CA ALA A 129 12.50 -2.25 1.14
C ALA A 129 11.84 -2.10 2.51
N TRP A 130 11.43 -0.87 2.88
CA TRP A 130 10.73 -0.64 4.13
C TRP A 130 9.39 -1.38 4.20
N VAL A 131 8.53 -1.28 3.17
CA VAL A 131 7.26 -2.02 3.13
C VAL A 131 7.49 -3.53 3.20
N SER A 132 8.46 -4.05 2.45
CA SER A 132 8.80 -5.49 2.45
C SER A 132 9.36 -5.95 3.80
N SER A 133 9.93 -5.05 4.59
CA SER A 133 10.49 -5.37 5.91
C SER A 133 9.43 -5.48 7.02
N LEU A 134 8.19 -5.05 6.77
CA LEU A 134 7.15 -5.01 7.79
C LEU A 134 6.74 -6.40 8.29
N ALA A 135 6.62 -7.36 7.37
CA ALA A 135 6.42 -8.77 7.69
C ALA A 135 6.58 -9.65 6.43
N PRO A 136 6.85 -10.96 6.56
CA PRO A 136 7.04 -11.87 5.42
C PRO A 136 5.84 -12.00 4.47
N HIS A 137 4.62 -11.75 4.97
CA HIS A 137 3.37 -11.81 4.20
C HIS A 137 2.97 -10.46 3.60
N VAL A 138 3.80 -9.41 3.71
CA VAL A 138 3.55 -8.09 3.14
C VAL A 138 4.34 -7.92 1.85
N VAL A 139 3.63 -7.71 0.74
CA VAL A 139 4.22 -7.58 -0.59
C VAL A 139 3.84 -6.22 -1.19
N PRO A 140 4.81 -5.30 -1.42
CA PRO A 140 4.52 -4.05 -2.09
C PRO A 140 4.14 -4.31 -3.56
N ILE A 141 3.09 -3.64 -4.04
CA ILE A 141 2.64 -3.69 -5.43
C ILE A 141 2.79 -2.31 -6.10
N PRO A 142 4.03 -1.90 -6.46
CA PRO A 142 4.26 -0.60 -7.07
C PRO A 142 3.86 -0.59 -8.56
N SER A 143 3.00 0.35 -8.94
CA SER A 143 2.60 0.54 -10.34
C SER A 143 3.76 1.04 -11.22
N SER A 144 3.69 0.74 -12.52
CA SER A 144 4.56 1.29 -13.57
C SER A 144 3.78 1.46 -14.87
N THR A 145 4.04 2.53 -15.61
CA THR A 145 3.52 2.73 -16.98
C THR A 145 4.58 2.44 -18.06
N ARG A 146 5.80 2.10 -17.64
CA ARG A 146 6.93 1.77 -18.52
C ARG A 146 7.40 0.35 -18.22
N ALA A 147 7.75 -0.38 -19.27
CA ALA A 147 8.32 -1.72 -19.14
C ALA A 147 9.70 -1.68 -18.45
N ALA A 148 10.49 -0.64 -18.73
CA ALA A 148 11.75 -0.37 -18.04
C ALA A 148 11.53 0.54 -16.82
N ARG A 149 12.30 0.31 -15.74
CA ARG A 149 12.43 1.21 -14.60
C ARG A 149 13.77 1.91 -14.62
#